data_AF-A0A0Q4GG68-F1
#
_entry.id   AF-A0A0Q4GG68-F1
#
_cell.length_a   1.000
_cell.length_b   1.000
_cell.length_c   1.000
_cell.angle_alpha   90.00
_cell.angle_beta   90.00
_cell.angle_gamma   90.00
#
_symmetry.space_group_name_H-M   'P 1'
#
loop_
_entity.id
_entity.type
_entity.pdbx_description
1 polymer ?
#
loop_
_entity_poly.entity_id
_entity_poly.type
_entity_poly.pdbx_seq_one_letter_code
_entity_poly.pdbx_strand_id
1 'polypeptide(L)'
;MNTFDIDKQTLADLNIFEAYGVNKSIFSLFNFTSTIKGNDKLIEIFKSATTDIKILNERQELIKYLSNYSGALNFDRTNMDFVESYLLQNSKIKSYSRISALTKAANYFFYPNQAYYLKEKGVGEIVFLLKKLAEMFAGLSDEVKPALVKAFDEVICTLFKHQLVKEVVERSESKITIFELEQLDLILRGIELKTVKLFLDLTYQVDAYFAVVKAARKYNFTLPHLNLKERNLIIKGVFHPFLNQPTRMILNLKWKRTYAFLQEVIWLGNRPF
;
A
#
# COMPACT_ATOMS: atom_id res chain seq x y z
N MET A 1 25.35 4.37 0.15
CA MET A 1 24.26 3.87 1.01
C MET A 1 24.78 2.64 1.72
N ASN A 2 24.82 2.65 3.06
CA ASN A 2 25.16 1.46 3.83
C ASN A 2 23.88 0.65 4.02
N THR A 3 23.76 -0.45 3.27
CA THR A 3 22.67 -1.41 3.43
C THR A 3 22.78 -2.03 4.83
N PHE A 4 21.66 -2.12 5.56
CA PHE A 4 21.65 -2.87 6.82
C PHE A 4 21.68 -4.36 6.46
N ASP A 5 22.85 -4.97 6.61
CA ASP A 5 23.04 -6.38 6.26
C ASP A 5 22.60 -7.25 7.44
N ILE A 6 21.51 -7.99 7.26
CA ILE A 6 21.03 -9.01 8.20
C ILE A 6 21.25 -10.35 7.53
N ASP A 7 22.03 -11.22 8.17
CA ASP A 7 22.24 -12.56 7.65
C ASP A 7 20.95 -13.40 7.73
N LYS A 8 20.87 -14.43 6.87
CA LYS A 8 19.67 -15.29 6.77
C LYS A 8 19.36 -16.04 8.05
N GLN A 9 20.37 -16.38 8.85
CA GLN A 9 20.19 -17.10 10.11
C GLN A 9 19.51 -16.18 11.13
N THR A 10 19.97 -14.94 11.28
CA THR A 10 19.31 -13.94 12.14
C THR A 10 17.85 -13.70 11.74
N LEU A 11 17.55 -13.61 10.43
CA LEU A 11 16.16 -13.47 9.96
C LEU A 11 15.28 -14.68 10.32
N ALA A 12 15.84 -15.90 10.25
CA ALA A 12 15.16 -17.13 10.62
C ALA A 12 14.96 -17.24 12.15
N ASP A 13 15.99 -16.91 12.94
CA ASP A 13 15.94 -16.93 14.41
C ASP A 13 14.93 -15.91 14.95
N LEU A 14 14.83 -14.74 14.33
CA LEU A 14 13.80 -13.74 14.63
C LEU A 14 12.42 -14.08 14.07
N ASN A 15 12.31 -15.15 13.28
CA ASN A 15 11.07 -15.62 12.64
C ASN A 15 10.34 -14.46 11.91
N ILE A 16 11.12 -13.69 11.14
CA ILE A 16 10.63 -12.51 10.43
C ILE A 16 9.61 -12.93 9.38
N PHE A 17 9.92 -13.95 8.60
CA PHE A 17 9.03 -14.62 7.67
C PHE A 17 8.72 -16.03 8.17
N GLU A 18 7.61 -16.61 7.71
CA GLU A 18 7.19 -17.95 8.13
C GLU A 18 8.28 -19.00 7.84
N ALA A 19 8.72 -19.68 8.89
CA ALA A 19 9.40 -20.96 8.74
C ALA A 19 8.37 -22.06 8.47
N TYR A 20 8.72 -23.03 7.62
CA TYR A 20 7.85 -24.12 7.20
C TYR A 20 7.07 -24.74 8.38
N GLY A 21 5.73 -24.62 8.35
CA GLY A 21 4.82 -25.33 9.27
C GLY A 21 4.32 -24.55 10.50
N VAL A 22 4.73 -23.30 10.71
CA VAL A 22 4.26 -22.48 11.85
C VAL A 22 3.59 -21.19 11.33
N ASN A 23 2.26 -21.09 11.47
CA ASN A 23 1.44 -19.91 11.08
C ASN A 23 1.67 -18.65 11.97
N LYS A 24 2.88 -18.45 12.49
CA LYS A 24 3.20 -17.32 13.37
C LYS A 24 4.58 -16.80 13.01
N SER A 25 4.63 -15.70 12.26
CA SER A 25 5.85 -14.93 11.95
C SER A 25 5.62 -13.44 12.20
N ILE A 26 6.69 -12.66 12.39
CA ILE A 26 6.52 -11.20 12.56
C ILE A 26 5.79 -10.61 11.35
N PHE A 27 6.12 -11.03 10.13
CA PHE A 27 5.42 -10.62 8.92
C PHE A 27 3.90 -10.91 8.99
N SER A 28 3.49 -12.09 9.46
CA SER A 28 2.07 -12.44 9.60
C SER A 28 1.28 -11.51 10.55
N LEU A 29 1.96 -10.87 11.52
CA LEU A 29 1.34 -9.86 12.39
C LEU A 29 1.04 -8.55 11.65
N PHE A 30 1.74 -8.26 10.57
CA PHE A 30 1.58 -7.01 9.81
C PHE A 30 0.83 -7.20 8.50
N ASN A 31 0.73 -8.43 7.99
CA ASN A 31 0.15 -8.73 6.69
C ASN A 31 -1.39 -8.64 6.68
N PHE A 32 -1.90 -7.41 6.62
CA PHE A 32 -3.30 -7.07 6.36
C PHE A 32 -3.53 -6.47 4.96
N THR A 33 -2.63 -6.78 4.02
CA THR A 33 -2.71 -6.27 2.64
C THR A 33 -3.89 -6.91 1.92
N SER A 34 -4.56 -6.15 1.07
CA SER A 34 -5.73 -6.62 0.32
C SER A 34 -5.33 -7.21 -1.05
N THR A 35 -4.16 -6.82 -1.56
CA THR A 35 -3.71 -7.13 -2.92
C THR A 35 -2.42 -7.97 -2.90
N ILE A 36 -2.18 -8.73 -3.98
CA ILE A 36 -0.95 -9.52 -4.14
C ILE A 36 0.27 -8.60 -4.21
N LYS A 37 0.22 -7.56 -5.06
CA LYS A 37 1.34 -6.63 -5.19
C LYS A 37 1.54 -5.75 -3.95
N GLY A 38 0.48 -5.46 -3.19
CA GLY A 38 0.61 -4.84 -1.87
C GLY A 38 1.33 -5.75 -0.87
N ASN A 39 1.06 -7.06 -0.91
CA ASN A 39 1.82 -8.04 -0.14
C ASN A 39 3.30 -8.05 -0.55
N ASP A 40 3.60 -8.03 -1.85
CA ASP A 40 4.98 -7.95 -2.36
C ASP A 40 5.69 -6.67 -1.87
N LYS A 41 5.01 -5.52 -1.89
CA LYS A 41 5.54 -4.26 -1.34
C LYS A 41 5.77 -4.35 0.18
N LEU A 42 4.89 -5.01 0.92
CA LEU A 42 5.10 -5.24 2.35
C LEU A 42 6.31 -6.15 2.60
N ILE A 43 6.47 -7.22 1.82
CA ILE A 43 7.65 -8.09 1.87
C ILE A 43 8.92 -7.28 1.58
N GLU A 44 8.89 -6.40 0.58
CA GLU A 44 10.00 -5.51 0.24
C GLU A 44 10.36 -4.59 1.42
N ILE A 45 9.36 -3.99 2.10
CA ILE A 45 9.58 -3.17 3.31
C ILE A 45 10.29 -3.98 4.41
N PHE A 46 9.88 -5.24 4.64
CA PHE A 46 10.48 -6.11 5.64
C PHE A 46 11.90 -6.58 5.25
N LYS A 47 12.17 -6.79 3.96
CA LYS A 47 13.50 -7.16 3.45
C LYS A 47 14.45 -5.96 3.36
N SER A 48 13.93 -4.75 3.27
CA SER A 48 14.70 -3.49 3.15
C SER A 48 14.83 -2.76 4.48
N ALA A 49 15.40 -3.45 5.47
CA ALA A 49 15.84 -2.80 6.70
C ALA A 49 16.87 -1.70 6.36
N THR A 50 16.75 -0.54 6.99
CA THR A 50 17.59 0.63 6.69
C THR A 50 18.06 1.31 7.96
N THR A 51 19.28 1.84 7.90
CA THR A 51 19.86 2.72 8.93
C THR A 51 19.74 4.20 8.55
N ASP A 52 19.22 4.50 7.35
CA ASP A 52 19.04 5.87 6.88
C ASP A 52 17.85 6.52 7.60
N ILE A 53 18.17 7.50 8.44
CA ILE A 53 17.20 8.25 9.23
C ILE A 53 16.18 8.97 8.35
N LYS A 54 16.57 9.44 7.17
CA LYS A 54 15.63 10.12 6.26
C LYS A 54 14.55 9.14 5.80
N ILE A 55 14.95 7.95 5.36
CA ILE A 55 14.02 6.89 4.94
C ILE A 55 13.14 6.44 6.12
N LEU A 56 13.71 6.31 7.32
CA LEU A 56 12.93 5.97 8.52
C LEU A 56 11.89 7.04 8.86
N ASN A 57 12.26 8.32 8.81
CA ASN A 57 11.33 9.43 9.06
C ASN A 57 10.23 9.47 7.99
N GLU A 58 10.56 9.34 6.71
CA GLU A 58 9.57 9.30 5.61
C GLU A 58 8.56 8.16 5.81
N ARG A 59 9.04 6.97 6.21
CA ARG A 59 8.17 5.82 6.54
C ARG A 59 7.25 6.14 7.73
N GLN A 60 7.79 6.71 8.81
CA GLN A 60 7.00 7.07 10.00
C GLN A 60 5.96 8.14 9.70
N GLU A 61 6.33 9.17 8.94
CA GLU A 61 5.43 10.24 8.50
C GLU A 61 4.29 9.67 7.67
N LEU A 62 4.58 8.77 6.72
CA LEU A 62 3.54 8.12 5.93
C LEU A 62 2.61 7.26 6.77
N ILE A 63 3.15 6.44 7.68
CA ILE A 63 2.33 5.60 8.58
C ILE A 63 1.45 6.50 9.47
N LYS A 64 2.01 7.57 10.04
CA LYS A 64 1.26 8.54 10.85
C LYS A 64 0.16 9.22 10.05
N TYR A 65 0.47 9.67 8.84
CA TYR A 65 -0.50 10.30 7.94
C TYR A 65 -1.67 9.36 7.63
N LEU A 66 -1.37 8.13 7.21
CA LEU A 66 -2.39 7.11 6.93
C LEU A 66 -3.17 6.67 8.19
N SER A 67 -2.56 6.75 9.37
CA SER A 67 -3.22 6.40 10.64
C SER A 67 -4.38 7.33 11.00
N ASN A 68 -4.43 8.53 10.44
CA ASN A 68 -5.54 9.46 10.60
C ASN A 68 -6.79 9.05 9.80
N TYR A 69 -6.66 8.16 8.81
CA TYR A 69 -7.80 7.70 8.02
C TYR A 69 -8.60 6.64 8.80
N SER A 70 -9.80 6.99 9.25
CA SER A 70 -10.67 6.09 10.03
C SER A 70 -11.41 5.05 9.19
N GLY A 71 -11.48 5.25 7.87
CA GLY A 71 -12.17 4.34 6.95
C GLY A 71 -11.45 3.02 6.71
N ALA A 72 -12.17 2.08 6.07
CA ALA A 72 -11.60 0.83 5.63
C ALA A 72 -11.03 0.96 4.21
N LEU A 73 -9.73 0.71 4.06
CA LEU A 73 -9.11 0.53 2.76
C LEU A 73 -8.98 -0.96 2.47
N ASN A 74 -9.91 -1.47 1.66
CA ASN A 74 -9.90 -2.84 1.15
C ASN A 74 -10.05 -2.79 -0.37
N PHE A 75 -9.14 -3.45 -1.07
CA PHE A 75 -9.18 -3.63 -2.52
C PHE A 75 -9.64 -5.05 -2.82
N ASP A 76 -10.47 -5.21 -3.86
CA ASP A 76 -10.87 -6.54 -4.30
C ASP A 76 -9.74 -7.19 -5.10
N ARG A 77 -9.24 -8.33 -4.60
CA ARG A 77 -8.09 -9.02 -5.20
C ARG A 77 -8.36 -9.42 -6.65
N THR A 78 -9.56 -9.90 -6.94
CA THR A 78 -9.95 -10.35 -8.28
C THR A 78 -10.01 -9.17 -9.25
N ASN A 79 -10.54 -8.02 -8.82
CA ASN A 79 -10.55 -6.82 -9.64
C ASN A 79 -9.14 -6.28 -9.91
N MET A 80 -8.23 -6.34 -8.92
CA MET A 80 -6.84 -5.96 -9.15
C MET A 80 -6.15 -6.87 -10.17
N ASP A 81 -6.41 -8.18 -10.13
CA ASP A 81 -5.89 -9.13 -11.13
C ASP A 81 -6.45 -8.85 -12.53
N PHE A 82 -7.72 -8.41 -12.63
CA PHE A 82 -8.32 -7.95 -13.89
C PHE A 82 -7.63 -6.70 -14.44
N VAL A 83 -7.31 -5.71 -13.59
CA VAL A 83 -6.58 -4.50 -14.01
C VAL A 83 -5.22 -4.87 -14.60
N GLU A 84 -4.46 -5.72 -13.90
CA GLU A 84 -3.14 -6.18 -14.37
C GLU A 84 -3.23 -6.90 -15.71
N SER A 85 -4.18 -7.84 -15.84
CA SER A 85 -4.43 -8.57 -17.08
C SER A 85 -4.86 -7.64 -18.21
N TYR A 86 -5.67 -6.63 -17.91
CA TYR A 86 -6.11 -5.61 -18.86
C TYR A 86 -4.94 -4.76 -19.40
N LEU A 87 -4.02 -4.33 -18.53
CA LEU A 87 -2.86 -3.52 -18.92
C LEU A 87 -1.79 -4.31 -19.69
N LEU A 88 -1.74 -5.63 -19.51
CA LEU A 88 -0.81 -6.52 -20.22
C LEU A 88 -1.30 -6.95 -21.61
N GLN A 89 -2.53 -6.60 -22.00
CA GLN A 89 -3.03 -6.95 -23.33
C GLN A 89 -2.20 -6.28 -24.43
N ASN A 90 -1.43 -7.08 -25.18
CA ASN A 90 -0.62 -6.65 -26.34
C ASN A 90 -1.44 -6.29 -27.59
N SER A 91 -2.77 -6.15 -27.50
CA SER A 91 -3.60 -5.77 -28.63
C SER A 91 -3.27 -4.32 -29.04
N LYS A 92 -2.81 -4.13 -30.29
CA LYS A 92 -2.48 -2.80 -30.83
C LYS A 92 -3.67 -1.85 -30.62
N ILE A 93 -3.44 -0.79 -29.84
CA ILE A 93 -4.42 0.26 -29.60
C ILE A 93 -4.54 1.03 -30.92
N LYS A 94 -5.58 0.73 -31.71
CA LYS A 94 -5.89 1.45 -32.95
C LYS A 94 -6.40 2.85 -32.58
N SER A 95 -6.09 3.86 -33.40
CA SER A 95 -6.48 5.25 -33.13
C SER A 95 -7.99 5.38 -32.90
N TYR A 96 -8.38 6.27 -32.00
CA TYR A 96 -9.79 6.54 -31.71
C TYR A 96 -10.42 7.32 -32.86
N SER A 97 -11.44 6.73 -33.47
CA SER A 97 -12.40 7.41 -34.34
C SER A 97 -13.80 7.08 -33.85
N ARG A 98 -14.72 8.07 -33.83
CA ARG A 98 -16.13 7.86 -33.45
C ARG A 98 -16.77 6.71 -34.24
N ILE A 99 -16.40 6.57 -35.53
CA ILE A 99 -16.87 5.48 -36.40
C ILE A 99 -16.32 4.13 -35.93
N SER A 100 -15.04 4.06 -35.54
CA SER A 100 -14.43 2.84 -35.00
C SER A 100 -14.96 2.44 -33.62
N ALA A 101 -15.39 3.41 -32.81
CA ALA A 101 -16.03 3.16 -31.52
C ALA A 101 -17.46 2.62 -31.73
N LEU A 102 -18.22 3.18 -32.68
CA LEU A 102 -19.54 2.68 -33.09
C LEU A 102 -19.48 1.26 -33.65
N THR A 103 -18.50 0.93 -34.50
CA THR A 103 -18.37 -0.43 -35.04
C THR A 103 -17.97 -1.44 -33.98
N LYS A 104 -17.12 -1.07 -33.01
CA LYS A 104 -16.82 -1.91 -31.85
C LYS A 104 -18.02 -2.09 -30.92
N ALA A 105 -18.80 -1.02 -30.69
CA ALA A 105 -20.02 -1.07 -29.88
C ALA A 105 -21.06 -2.01 -30.51
N ALA A 106 -21.29 -1.88 -31.82
CA ALA A 106 -22.16 -2.78 -32.58
C ALA A 106 -21.64 -4.22 -32.52
N ASN A 107 -20.34 -4.45 -32.80
CA ASN A 107 -19.74 -5.79 -32.72
C ASN A 107 -19.84 -6.40 -31.32
N TYR A 108 -19.71 -5.63 -30.24
CA TYR A 108 -19.91 -6.13 -28.88
C TYR A 108 -21.36 -6.52 -28.60
N PHE A 109 -22.31 -5.70 -29.06
CA PHE A 109 -23.74 -5.99 -28.95
C PHE A 109 -24.11 -7.30 -29.66
N PHE A 110 -23.49 -7.60 -30.81
CA PHE A 110 -23.72 -8.84 -31.55
C PHE A 110 -22.83 -10.02 -31.10
N TYR A 111 -21.64 -9.76 -30.57
CA TYR A 111 -20.65 -10.77 -30.15
C TYR A 111 -19.93 -10.34 -28.86
N PRO A 112 -20.49 -10.66 -27.67
CA PRO A 112 -19.83 -10.40 -26.40
C PRO A 112 -18.48 -11.12 -26.34
N ASN A 113 -17.40 -10.37 -26.51
CA ASN A 113 -16.04 -10.91 -26.53
C ASN A 113 -15.40 -10.76 -25.15
N GLN A 114 -14.73 -11.81 -24.68
CA GLN A 114 -13.95 -11.84 -23.43
C GLN A 114 -12.96 -10.66 -23.33
N ALA A 115 -12.42 -10.20 -24.46
CA ALA A 115 -11.53 -9.03 -24.50
C ALA A 115 -12.23 -7.72 -24.09
N TYR A 116 -13.50 -7.55 -24.46
CA TYR A 116 -14.28 -6.37 -24.09
C TYR A 116 -14.69 -6.40 -22.63
N TYR A 117 -15.11 -7.56 -22.12
CA TYR A 117 -15.41 -7.74 -20.70
C TYR A 117 -14.17 -7.42 -19.82
N LEU A 118 -12.99 -7.88 -20.21
CA LEU A 118 -11.74 -7.57 -19.52
C LEU A 118 -11.41 -6.07 -19.56
N LYS A 119 -11.68 -5.39 -20.69
CA LYS A 119 -11.54 -3.94 -20.82
C LYS A 119 -12.50 -3.20 -19.88
N GLU A 120 -13.78 -3.55 -19.91
CA GLU A 120 -14.81 -2.93 -19.06
C GLU A 120 -14.45 -3.04 -17.57
N LYS A 121 -14.06 -4.24 -17.13
CA LYS A 121 -13.61 -4.48 -15.75
C LYS A 121 -12.33 -3.73 -15.40
N GLY A 122 -11.31 -3.76 -16.27
CA GLY A 122 -10.05 -3.09 -16.03
C GLY A 122 -10.18 -1.56 -15.95
N VAL A 123 -10.87 -0.95 -16.91
CA VAL A 123 -11.14 0.50 -16.90
C VAL A 123 -12.01 0.89 -15.72
N GLY A 124 -13.08 0.15 -15.47
CA GLY A 124 -13.98 0.41 -14.35
C GLY A 124 -13.27 0.37 -13.00
N GLU A 125 -12.40 -0.61 -12.78
CA GLU A 125 -11.62 -0.71 -11.54
C GLU A 125 -10.58 0.42 -11.43
N ILE A 126 -9.89 0.81 -12.51
CA ILE A 126 -8.96 1.96 -12.46
C ILE A 126 -9.70 3.24 -12.05
N VAL A 127 -10.87 3.51 -12.64
CA VAL A 127 -11.72 4.66 -12.28
C VAL A 127 -12.14 4.59 -10.81
N PHE A 128 -12.57 3.41 -10.35
CA PHE A 128 -12.96 3.19 -8.96
C PHE A 128 -11.80 3.47 -7.99
N LEU A 129 -10.59 2.96 -8.28
CA LEU A 129 -9.40 3.18 -7.47
C LEU A 129 -9.02 4.66 -7.43
N LEU A 130 -9.06 5.35 -8.58
CA LEU A 130 -8.78 6.79 -8.68
C LEU A 130 -9.71 7.58 -7.76
N LYS A 131 -11.02 7.29 -7.84
CA LYS A 131 -12.04 7.92 -7.00
C LYS A 131 -11.78 7.65 -5.52
N LYS A 132 -11.67 6.38 -5.15
CA LYS A 132 -11.52 5.93 -3.76
C LYS A 132 -10.29 6.53 -3.08
N LEU A 133 -9.15 6.55 -3.78
CA LEU A 133 -7.90 7.09 -3.22
C LEU A 133 -7.90 8.62 -3.20
N ALA A 134 -8.47 9.29 -4.21
CA ALA A 134 -8.62 10.74 -4.19
C ALA A 134 -9.51 11.18 -3.01
N GLU A 135 -10.64 10.50 -2.78
CA GLU A 135 -11.52 10.75 -1.63
C GLU A 135 -10.81 10.47 -0.29
N MET A 136 -10.08 9.36 -0.19
CA MET A 136 -9.31 9.02 0.99
C MET A 136 -8.28 10.12 1.33
N PHE A 137 -7.50 10.58 0.36
CA PHE A 137 -6.48 11.59 0.59
C PHE A 137 -7.04 12.99 0.79
N ALA A 138 -8.16 13.34 0.16
CA ALA A 138 -8.86 14.61 0.41
C ALA A 138 -9.45 14.69 1.83
N GLY A 139 -9.79 13.55 2.44
CA GLY A 139 -10.27 13.47 3.83
C GLY A 139 -9.16 13.53 4.90
N LEU A 140 -7.89 13.60 4.49
CA LEU A 140 -6.74 13.65 5.40
C LEU A 140 -6.19 15.08 5.51
N SER A 141 -5.70 15.47 6.69
CA SER A 141 -5.19 16.82 6.97
C SER A 141 -3.97 17.19 6.12
N ASP A 142 -3.92 18.46 5.70
CA ASP A 142 -2.88 19.02 4.81
C ASP A 142 -1.58 19.46 5.50
N GLU A 143 -1.43 19.35 6.84
CA GLU A 143 -0.28 19.96 7.54
C GLU A 143 1.09 19.55 6.97
N VAL A 144 1.30 18.27 6.67
CA VAL A 144 2.47 17.77 5.92
C VAL A 144 2.09 16.52 5.12
N LYS A 145 2.09 16.63 3.79
CA LYS A 145 1.90 15.48 2.89
C LYS A 145 3.20 14.66 2.73
N PRO A 146 3.20 13.35 3.03
CA PRO A 146 4.33 12.47 2.75
C PRO A 146 4.68 12.40 1.26
N ALA A 147 5.93 12.05 0.93
CA ALA A 147 6.41 11.98 -0.45
C ALA A 147 5.54 11.09 -1.36
N LEU A 148 5.07 9.94 -0.86
CA LEU A 148 4.18 9.04 -1.60
C LEU A 148 2.87 9.73 -1.99
N VAL A 149 2.30 10.54 -1.09
CA VAL A 149 1.03 11.26 -1.33
C VAL A 149 1.24 12.39 -2.34
N LYS A 150 2.40 13.07 -2.29
CA LYS A 150 2.77 14.05 -3.32
C LYS A 150 2.91 13.41 -4.71
N ALA A 151 3.58 12.26 -4.80
CA ALA A 151 3.69 11.51 -6.05
C ALA A 151 2.31 11.05 -6.57
N PHE A 152 1.40 10.70 -5.66
CA PHE A 152 0.01 10.41 -6.01
C PHE A 152 -0.70 11.65 -6.58
N ASP A 153 -0.58 12.81 -5.93
CA ASP A 153 -1.16 14.07 -6.39
C ASP A 153 -0.67 14.46 -7.80
N GLU A 154 0.62 14.23 -8.11
CA GLU A 154 1.20 14.47 -9.44
C GLU A 154 0.58 13.55 -10.53
N VAL A 155 0.38 12.28 -10.18
CA VAL A 155 -0.26 11.28 -11.05
C VAL A 155 -1.72 11.64 -11.33
N ILE A 156 -2.48 12.01 -10.29
CA ILE A 156 -3.86 12.46 -10.42
C ILE A 156 -3.93 13.72 -11.29
N CYS A 157 -3.09 14.71 -11.02
CA CYS A 157 -3.00 15.93 -11.83
C CYS A 157 -2.74 15.62 -13.31
N THR A 158 -1.90 14.63 -13.61
CA THR A 158 -1.61 14.23 -14.99
C THR A 158 -2.80 13.54 -15.65
N LEU A 159 -3.42 12.57 -14.99
CA LEU A 159 -4.58 11.87 -15.52
C LEU A 159 -5.78 12.80 -15.71
N PHE A 160 -5.99 13.75 -14.80
CA PHE A 160 -7.12 14.68 -14.84
C PHE A 160 -6.95 15.83 -15.86
N LYS A 161 -5.79 15.95 -16.52
CA LYS A 161 -5.67 16.77 -17.76
C LYS A 161 -6.59 16.25 -18.87
N HIS A 162 -6.90 14.95 -18.84
CA HIS A 162 -7.90 14.36 -19.72
C HIS A 162 -9.28 14.59 -19.12
N GLN A 163 -10.03 15.56 -19.66
CA GLN A 163 -11.34 15.98 -19.15
C GLN A 163 -12.29 14.79 -18.91
N LEU A 164 -12.32 13.81 -19.83
CA LEU A 164 -13.14 12.62 -19.67
C LEU A 164 -12.78 11.79 -18.42
N VAL A 165 -11.49 11.64 -18.11
CA VAL A 165 -11.05 10.89 -16.91
C VAL A 165 -11.55 11.59 -15.66
N LYS A 166 -11.38 12.92 -15.60
CA LYS A 166 -11.85 13.73 -14.48
C LYS A 166 -13.37 13.62 -14.30
N GLU A 167 -14.15 13.84 -15.37
CA GLU A 167 -15.60 13.75 -15.34
C GLU A 167 -16.10 12.37 -14.89
N VAL A 168 -15.48 11.30 -15.39
CA VAL A 168 -15.87 9.93 -15.05
C VAL A 168 -15.52 9.54 -13.62
N VAL A 169 -14.44 10.11 -13.06
CA VAL A 169 -14.06 9.89 -11.66
C VAL A 169 -14.92 10.70 -10.69
N GLU A 170 -15.22 11.97 -11.02
CA GLU A 170 -15.95 12.89 -10.14
C GLU A 170 -17.48 12.67 -10.17
N ARG A 171 -18.03 12.05 -11.23
CA ARG A 171 -19.48 11.84 -11.32
C ARG A 171 -20.03 10.93 -10.19
N SER A 172 -21.24 11.25 -9.73
CA SER A 172 -22.03 10.37 -8.87
C SER A 172 -22.49 9.15 -9.66
N GLU A 173 -22.26 7.95 -9.10
CA GLU A 173 -22.41 6.62 -9.71
C GLU A 173 -23.25 6.57 -10.99
N SER A 174 -22.58 6.62 -12.14
CA SER A 174 -23.19 6.34 -13.44
C SER A 174 -22.35 5.31 -14.18
N LYS A 175 -23.01 4.48 -15.00
CA LYS A 175 -22.34 3.45 -15.79
C LYS A 175 -21.45 4.09 -16.86
N ILE A 176 -20.26 3.54 -17.08
CA ILE A 176 -19.38 3.97 -18.17
C ILE A 176 -20.07 3.55 -19.47
N THR A 177 -20.39 4.52 -20.33
CA THR A 177 -20.98 4.22 -21.63
C THR A 177 -19.95 3.55 -22.53
N ILE A 178 -20.39 2.88 -23.59
CA ILE A 178 -19.48 2.21 -24.53
C ILE A 178 -18.50 3.20 -25.18
N PHE A 179 -18.95 4.42 -25.47
CA PHE A 179 -18.10 5.47 -26.05
C PHE A 179 -17.04 5.98 -25.07
N GLU A 180 -17.45 6.19 -23.82
CA GLU A 180 -16.53 6.56 -22.74
C GLU A 180 -15.52 5.44 -22.52
N LEU A 181 -15.94 4.18 -22.53
CA LEU A 181 -15.06 3.03 -22.33
C LEU A 181 -13.94 2.97 -23.39
N GLU A 182 -14.28 3.14 -24.67
CA GLU A 182 -13.28 3.13 -25.75
C GLU A 182 -12.31 4.32 -25.66
N GLN A 183 -12.81 5.48 -25.25
CA GLN A 183 -11.97 6.67 -25.11
C GLN A 183 -11.07 6.58 -23.86
N LEU A 184 -11.60 6.08 -22.74
CA LEU A 184 -10.83 5.80 -21.53
C LEU A 184 -9.77 4.72 -21.77
N ASP A 185 -10.07 3.66 -22.54
CA ASP A 185 -9.08 2.63 -22.92
C ASP A 185 -7.92 3.25 -23.73
N LEU A 186 -8.23 4.12 -24.69
CA LEU A 186 -7.19 4.87 -25.41
C LEU A 186 -6.35 5.73 -24.46
N ILE A 187 -6.98 6.48 -23.56
CA ILE A 187 -6.27 7.36 -22.62
C ILE A 187 -5.40 6.52 -21.68
N LEU A 188 -5.99 5.59 -20.94
CA LEU A 188 -5.31 4.85 -19.87
C LEU A 188 -4.25 3.89 -20.40
N ARG A 189 -4.52 3.18 -21.50
CA ARG A 189 -3.63 2.13 -22.01
C ARG A 189 -2.79 2.58 -23.19
N GLY A 190 -3.24 3.59 -23.94
CA GLY A 190 -2.56 4.09 -25.13
C GLY A 190 -1.69 5.30 -24.87
N ILE A 191 -2.23 6.31 -24.19
CA ILE A 191 -1.56 7.59 -23.98
C ILE A 191 -0.80 7.60 -22.64
N GLU A 192 -1.48 7.25 -21.55
CA GLU A 192 -1.04 7.42 -20.17
C GLU A 192 -0.61 6.11 -19.49
N LEU A 193 -0.27 5.06 -20.26
CA LEU A 193 0.05 3.73 -19.72
C LEU A 193 1.13 3.77 -18.61
N LYS A 194 2.15 4.61 -18.79
CA LYS A 194 3.22 4.77 -17.78
C LYS A 194 2.67 5.41 -16.50
N THR A 195 1.87 6.46 -16.64
CA THR A 195 1.19 7.16 -15.54
C THR A 195 0.26 6.23 -14.77
N VAL A 196 -0.51 5.40 -15.49
CA VAL A 196 -1.40 4.38 -14.89
C VAL A 196 -0.61 3.28 -14.17
N LYS A 197 0.52 2.83 -14.72
CA LYS A 197 1.38 1.86 -14.02
C LYS A 197 1.99 2.44 -12.75
N LEU A 198 2.40 3.71 -12.77
CA LEU A 198 2.87 4.41 -11.58
C LEU A 198 1.76 4.58 -10.54
N PHE A 199 0.55 4.96 -10.97
CA PHE A 199 -0.64 5.01 -10.13
C PHE A 199 -0.88 3.68 -9.38
N LEU A 200 -0.83 2.55 -10.10
CA LEU A 200 -1.01 1.23 -9.49
C LEU A 200 0.12 0.89 -8.52
N ASP A 201 1.37 1.18 -8.87
CA ASP A 201 2.50 0.96 -7.96
C ASP A 201 2.34 1.75 -6.65
N LEU A 202 1.95 3.04 -6.73
CA LEU A 202 1.64 3.85 -5.57
C LEU A 202 0.46 3.27 -4.77
N THR A 203 -0.58 2.78 -5.46
CA THR A 203 -1.73 2.11 -4.82
C THR A 203 -1.30 0.88 -4.01
N TYR A 204 -0.41 0.05 -4.56
CA TYR A 204 0.12 -1.12 -3.85
C TYR A 204 1.01 -0.74 -2.66
N GLN A 205 1.78 0.34 -2.78
CA GLN A 205 2.53 0.88 -1.65
C GLN A 205 1.58 1.37 -0.54
N VAL A 206 0.48 2.06 -0.89
CA VAL A 206 -0.55 2.46 0.08
C VAL A 206 -1.16 1.23 0.76
N ASP A 207 -1.51 0.17 0.03
CA ASP A 207 -2.02 -1.09 0.61
C ASP A 207 -1.03 -1.68 1.64
N ALA A 208 0.26 -1.70 1.31
CA ALA A 208 1.33 -2.18 2.20
C ALA A 208 1.46 -1.35 3.48
N TYR A 209 1.57 -0.02 3.37
CA TYR A 209 1.69 0.84 4.55
C TYR A 209 0.39 0.87 5.37
N PHE A 210 -0.77 0.81 4.73
CA PHE A 210 -2.04 0.75 5.42
C PHE A 210 -2.24 -0.58 6.14
N ALA A 211 -1.65 -1.69 5.65
CA ALA A 211 -1.58 -2.94 6.40
C ALA A 211 -0.80 -2.80 7.72
N VAL A 212 0.29 -2.04 7.72
CA VAL A 212 1.03 -1.70 8.95
C VAL A 212 0.17 -0.87 9.91
N VAL A 213 -0.62 0.09 9.39
CA VAL A 213 -1.58 0.86 10.19
C VAL A 213 -2.65 -0.05 10.80
N LYS A 214 -3.22 -0.99 10.03
CA LYS A 214 -4.19 -1.98 10.53
C LYS A 214 -3.58 -2.84 11.64
N ALA A 215 -2.34 -3.29 11.48
CA ALA A 215 -1.63 -4.05 12.51
C ALA A 215 -1.40 -3.23 13.78
N ALA A 216 -0.95 -1.98 13.64
CA ALA A 216 -0.74 -1.09 14.77
C ALA A 216 -2.02 -0.85 15.57
N ARG A 217 -3.17 -0.68 14.89
CA ARG A 217 -4.49 -0.58 15.53
C ARG A 217 -4.88 -1.86 16.24
N LYS A 218 -4.74 -3.02 15.59
CA LYS A 218 -5.14 -4.33 16.14
C LYS A 218 -4.34 -4.70 17.39
N TYR A 219 -3.03 -4.45 17.37
CA TYR A 219 -2.12 -4.88 18.44
C TYR A 219 -1.72 -3.74 19.39
N ASN A 220 -2.24 -2.52 19.21
CA ASN A 220 -1.86 -1.33 19.97
C ASN A 220 -0.34 -1.05 19.91
N PHE A 221 0.24 -1.14 18.71
CA PHE A 221 1.62 -0.74 18.49
C PHE A 221 1.75 0.77 18.36
N THR A 222 2.94 1.29 18.61
CA THR A 222 3.26 2.71 18.54
C THR A 222 4.48 2.92 17.63
N LEU A 223 4.55 4.08 17.00
CA LEU A 223 5.73 4.47 16.22
C LEU A 223 6.88 4.84 17.16
N PRO A 224 8.13 4.45 16.83
CA PRO A 224 9.28 4.74 17.68
C PRO A 224 9.70 6.21 17.57
N HIS A 225 10.01 6.86 18.68
CA HIS A 225 10.61 8.18 18.67
C HIS A 225 12.12 8.09 18.42
N LEU A 226 12.60 8.66 17.31
CA LEU A 226 14.02 8.66 16.95
C LEU A 226 14.74 9.84 17.61
N ASN A 227 15.76 9.57 18.42
CA ASN A 227 16.67 10.57 18.97
C ASN A 227 18.09 10.32 18.48
N LEU A 228 18.65 11.27 17.73
CA LEU A 228 19.98 11.14 17.11
C LEU A 228 21.14 11.48 18.05
N LYS A 229 20.85 12.06 19.22
CA LYS A 229 21.87 12.56 20.15
C LYS A 229 22.38 11.48 21.10
N GLU A 230 21.60 10.43 21.33
CA GLU A 230 21.88 9.42 22.33
C GLU A 230 21.90 8.00 21.73
N ARG A 231 22.81 7.15 22.20
CA ARG A 231 22.87 5.72 21.85
C ARG A 231 22.15 4.88 22.91
N ASN A 232 20.88 5.22 23.13
CA ASN A 232 20.03 4.61 24.14
C ASN A 232 18.76 4.08 23.46
N LEU A 233 18.36 2.86 23.84
CA LEU A 233 17.10 2.26 23.42
C LEU A 233 16.23 2.06 24.66
N ILE A 234 15.13 2.80 24.71
CA ILE A 234 14.14 2.72 25.79
C ILE A 234 12.85 2.20 25.17
N ILE A 235 12.42 1.02 25.59
CA ILE A 235 11.16 0.42 25.15
C ILE A 235 10.22 0.36 26.35
N LYS A 236 9.10 1.08 26.29
CA LYS A 236 8.11 1.11 27.35
C LYS A 236 6.92 0.22 26.99
N GLY A 237 6.53 -0.65 27.91
CA GLY A 237 5.37 -1.52 27.74
C GLY A 237 5.55 -2.58 26.65
N VAL A 238 6.78 -3.05 26.41
CA VAL A 238 7.09 -4.14 25.48
C VAL A 238 6.36 -5.42 25.89
N PHE A 239 5.93 -6.19 24.91
CA PHE A 239 5.24 -7.45 25.12
C PHE A 239 5.44 -8.38 23.93
N HIS A 240 5.22 -9.68 24.14
CA HIS A 240 5.26 -10.65 23.05
C HIS A 240 3.89 -10.73 22.33
N PRO A 241 3.80 -10.39 21.03
CA PRO A 241 2.52 -10.18 20.34
C PRO A 241 1.70 -11.45 20.10
N PHE A 242 2.29 -12.64 20.23
CA PHE A 242 1.59 -13.92 20.07
C PHE A 242 1.01 -14.52 21.36
N LEU A 243 1.20 -13.85 22.51
CA LEU A 243 0.61 -14.28 23.77
C LEU A 243 -0.80 -13.68 23.92
N ASN A 244 -1.75 -14.48 24.40
CA ASN A 244 -3.13 -14.03 24.63
C ASN A 244 -3.21 -12.99 25.76
N GLN A 245 -2.37 -13.13 26.79
CA GLN A 245 -2.32 -12.25 27.96
C GLN A 245 -0.86 -11.92 28.29
N PRO A 246 -0.20 -11.05 27.49
CA PRO A 246 1.19 -10.75 27.73
C PRO A 246 1.36 -9.81 28.93
N THR A 247 2.37 -10.07 29.76
CA THR A 247 2.82 -9.09 30.76
C THR A 247 3.66 -8.03 30.07
N ARG A 248 3.31 -6.75 30.30
CA ARG A 248 4.04 -5.61 29.73
C ARG A 248 5.31 -5.34 30.53
N MET A 249 6.33 -4.83 29.87
CA MET A 249 7.63 -4.60 30.49
C MET A 249 8.29 -3.31 30.00
N ILE A 250 9.14 -2.69 30.80
CA ILE A 250 10.04 -1.61 30.37
C ILE A 250 11.45 -2.18 30.24
N LEU A 251 12.09 -1.92 29.10
CA LEU A 251 13.47 -2.28 28.81
C LEU A 251 14.29 -1.01 28.58
N ASN A 252 15.42 -0.89 29.27
CA ASN A 252 16.39 0.17 29.08
C ASN A 252 17.76 -0.41 28.70
N LEU A 253 18.15 -0.16 27.46
CA LEU A 253 19.42 -0.60 26.88
C LEU A 253 20.30 0.63 26.61
N LYS A 254 21.44 0.70 27.29
CA LYS A 254 22.47 1.72 27.00
C LYS A 254 23.67 1.08 26.34
N TRP A 255 24.14 1.68 25.26
CA TRP A 255 25.37 1.23 24.61
C TRP A 255 26.59 1.82 25.30
N LYS A 256 27.55 0.95 25.66
CA LYS A 256 28.89 1.36 26.09
C LYS A 256 29.89 0.74 25.11
N ARG A 257 30.37 1.55 24.16
CA ARG A 257 31.18 1.12 23.01
C ARG A 257 30.42 0.13 22.11
N THR A 258 30.87 -1.13 22.00
CA THR A 258 30.36 -2.14 21.05
C THR A 258 29.25 -3.03 21.62
N TYR A 259 29.04 -3.02 22.94
CA TYR A 259 28.06 -3.87 23.62
C TYR A 259 26.94 -3.04 24.26
N ALA A 260 25.72 -3.60 24.25
CA ALA A 260 24.58 -3.06 24.96
C ALA A 260 24.50 -3.69 26.35
N PHE A 261 24.30 -2.89 27.38
CA PHE A 261 24.00 -3.38 28.72
C PHE A 261 22.50 -3.22 28.98
N LEU A 262 21.84 -4.32 29.33
CA LEU A 262 20.50 -4.29 29.90
C LEU A 262 20.61 -3.72 31.30
N GLN A 263 20.15 -2.48 31.49
CA GLN A 263 20.28 -1.79 32.77
C GLN A 263 19.15 -2.16 33.71
N GLU A 264 17.91 -2.15 33.20
CA GLU A 264 16.72 -2.31 34.02
C GLU A 264 15.63 -3.04 33.25
N VAL A 265 14.91 -3.89 34.00
CA VAL A 265 13.75 -4.65 33.55
C VAL A 265 12.64 -4.44 34.57
N ILE A 266 11.56 -3.74 34.17
CA ILE A 266 10.44 -3.46 35.07
C ILE A 266 9.18 -4.09 34.50
N TRP A 267 8.57 -5.03 35.24
CA TRP A 267 7.30 -5.66 34.86
C TRP A 267 6.12 -4.78 35.26
N LEU A 268 5.23 -4.51 34.32
CA LEU A 268 4.00 -3.74 34.53
C LEU A 268 2.83 -4.72 34.69
N GLY A 269 2.58 -5.18 35.92
CA GLY A 269 1.43 -6.02 36.25
C GLY A 269 1.56 -6.70 37.62
N ASN A 270 0.45 -6.78 38.36
CA ASN A 270 0.33 -7.69 39.50
C ASN A 270 0.39 -9.12 38.95
N ARG A 271 1.42 -9.88 39.31
CA ARG A 271 1.36 -11.33 39.12
C ARG A 271 0.25 -11.85 40.04
N PRO A 272 -0.83 -12.49 39.56
CA PRO A 272 -1.48 -13.46 40.41
C PRO A 272 -0.47 -14.59 40.63
N PHE A 273 -0.28 -14.95 41.90
CA PHE A 273 0.47 -16.15 42.29
C PHE A 273 -0.13 -17.41 41.65
#